data_AF-W2TK82-F1
#
_entry.id   AF-W2TK82-F1
#
_cell.length_a   1.000
_cell.length_b   1.000
_cell.length_c   1.000
_cell.angle_alpha   90.00
_cell.angle_beta   90.00
_cell.angle_gamma   90.00
#
_symmetry.space_group_name_H-M   'P 1'
#
loop_
_entity.id
_entity.type
_entity.pdbx_description
1 polymer ?
#
loop_
_entity_poly.entity_id
_entity_poly.type
_entity_poly.pdbx_seq_one_letter_code
_entity_poly.pdbx_strand_id
1 'polypeptide(L)'
;MFLRLLILTAVYVHVYADANDANNGISCSFCRAGLASMTATIQSNPDLMGQLGDTISQGCDQVPNELQRRACRITLDDNFPLFLQNFLQQPGTTSGDFCKDMGYC
;
A
#
# COMPACT_ATOMS: atom_id res chain seq x y z
N MET A 1 28.23 10.93 28.01
CA MET A 1 26.88 11.04 28.61
C MET A 1 25.96 11.94 27.76
N PHE A 2 26.41 13.12 27.33
CA PHE A 2 25.65 14.05 26.48
C PHE A 2 25.16 13.49 25.14
N LEU A 3 25.95 12.68 24.43
CA LEU A 3 25.58 12.10 23.14
C LEU A 3 24.37 11.15 23.23
N ARG A 4 24.25 10.40 24.33
CA ARG A 4 23.10 9.50 24.57
C ARG A 4 21.83 10.28 24.86
N LEU A 5 21.94 11.40 25.57
CA LEU A 5 20.82 12.32 25.82
C LEU A 5 20.32 12.98 24.53
N LEU A 6 21.23 13.34 23.62
CA LEU A 6 20.88 13.91 22.31
C LEU A 6 20.15 12.89 21.42
N ILE A 7 20.58 11.63 21.42
CA ILE A 7 19.90 10.57 20.65
C ILE A 7 18.50 10.31 21.23
N LEU A 8 18.38 10.23 22.56
CA LEU A 8 17.09 10.00 23.21
C LEU A 8 16.10 11.15 22.97
N THR A 9 16.58 12.39 22.99
CA THR A 9 15.73 13.56 22.69
C THR A 9 15.38 13.64 21.21
N ALA A 10 16.28 13.31 20.29
CA ALA A 10 15.97 13.26 18.85
C ALA A 10 14.94 12.18 18.52
N VAL A 11 15.07 10.98 19.11
CA VAL A 11 14.09 9.88 18.96
C VAL A 11 12.76 10.28 19.59
N TYR A 12 12.78 10.89 20.77
CA TYR A 12 11.57 11.37 21.44
C TYR A 12 10.81 12.41 20.61
N VAL A 13 11.53 13.35 19.98
CA VAL A 13 10.93 14.38 19.11
C VAL A 13 10.37 13.79 17.81
N HIS A 14 11.05 12.80 17.20
CA HIS A 14 10.49 12.08 16.04
C HIS A 14 9.21 11.31 16.38
N VAL A 15 9.16 10.66 17.54
CA VAL A 15 7.95 9.95 18.00
C VAL A 15 6.82 10.94 18.33
N TYR A 16 7.13 12.11 18.88
CA TYR A 16 6.12 13.13 19.22
C TYR A 16 5.57 13.86 17.99
N ALA A 17 6.35 14.02 16.93
CA ALA A 17 5.89 14.63 15.68
C ALA A 17 4.84 13.76 14.96
N ASP A 18 4.93 12.43 15.08
CA ASP A 18 3.96 11.46 14.58
C ASP A 18 2.66 11.38 15.43
N ALA A 19 2.65 11.95 16.63
CA ALA A 19 1.57 11.77 17.62
C ALA A 19 0.49 12.87 17.62
N ASN A 20 0.63 13.91 16.78
CA ASN A 20 -0.32 15.04 16.77
C ASN A 20 -1.46 14.89 15.76
N ASP A 21 -1.54 13.80 15.00
CA ASP A 21 -2.72 13.48 14.20
C ASP A 21 -3.64 12.53 14.98
N ALA A 22 -4.74 13.10 15.48
CA ALA A 22 -5.77 12.39 16.20
C ALA A 22 -6.55 11.46 15.26
N ASN A 23 -6.00 10.28 14.95
CA ASN A 23 -6.74 9.22 14.26
C ASN A 23 -6.35 7.83 14.78
N ASN A 24 -7.19 7.28 15.66
CA ASN A 24 -7.31 5.84 16.00
C ASN A 24 -6.04 5.09 16.46
N GLY A 25 -4.94 5.76 16.80
CA GLY A 25 -3.70 5.12 17.25
C GLY A 25 -2.83 4.53 16.13
N ILE A 26 -3.20 4.73 14.87
CA ILE A 26 -2.38 4.38 13.71
C ILE A 26 -1.61 5.63 13.30
N SER A 27 -0.31 5.67 13.62
CA SER A 27 0.58 6.75 13.20
C SER A 27 0.92 6.66 11.71
N CYS A 28 1.41 7.76 11.14
CA CYS A 28 1.89 7.81 9.76
C CYS A 28 2.95 6.71 9.51
N SER A 29 3.86 6.56 10.46
CA SER A 29 4.88 5.50 10.48
C SER A 29 4.28 4.08 10.48
N PHE A 30 3.23 3.82 11.28
CA PHE A 30 2.55 2.52 11.28
C PHE A 30 1.82 2.23 9.98
N CYS A 31 1.10 3.22 9.43
CA CYS A 31 0.42 3.06 8.16
C CYS A 31 1.42 2.70 7.04
N ARG A 32 2.52 3.45 6.94
CA ARG A 32 3.55 3.23 5.91
C ARG A 32 4.19 1.85 6.04
N ALA A 33 4.54 1.45 7.28
CA ALA A 33 5.14 0.14 7.54
C ALA A 33 4.16 -1.00 7.23
N GLY A 34 2.89 -0.85 7.57
CA GLY A 34 1.83 -1.81 7.29
C GLY A 34 1.66 -2.04 5.79
N LEU A 35 1.51 -0.97 5.01
CA LEU A 35 1.39 -1.07 3.55
C LEU A 35 2.62 -1.69 2.90
N ALA A 36 3.83 -1.28 3.32
CA ALA A 36 5.06 -1.87 2.82
C ALA A 36 5.14 -3.38 3.11
N SER A 37 4.73 -3.81 4.31
CA SER A 37 4.65 -5.23 4.66
C SER A 37 3.63 -5.98 3.83
N MET A 38 2.43 -5.42 3.62
CA MET A 38 1.40 -6.04 2.79
C MET A 38 1.89 -6.24 1.36
N THR A 39 2.45 -5.19 0.75
CA THR A 39 3.03 -5.26 -0.59
C THR A 39 4.12 -6.31 -0.68
N ALA A 40 5.05 -6.35 0.29
CA ALA A 40 6.11 -7.34 0.32
C ALA A 40 5.57 -8.77 0.46
N THR A 41 4.57 -8.99 1.31
CA THR A 41 3.91 -10.30 1.47
C THR A 41 3.21 -10.74 0.19
N ILE A 42 2.51 -9.85 -0.50
CA ILE A 42 1.85 -10.20 -1.77
C ILE A 42 2.91 -10.55 -2.83
N GLN A 43 3.97 -9.75 -2.94
CA GLN A 43 5.04 -9.94 -3.93
C GLN A 43 5.88 -11.20 -3.68
N SER A 44 6.03 -11.63 -2.42
CA SER A 44 6.81 -12.81 -2.07
C SER A 44 6.03 -14.13 -2.13
N ASN A 45 4.70 -14.08 -2.25
CA ASN A 45 3.84 -15.26 -2.22
C ASN A 45 3.05 -15.38 -3.54
N PRO A 46 3.46 -16.28 -4.47
CA PRO A 46 2.80 -16.42 -5.77
C PRO A 46 1.32 -16.84 -5.65
N ASP A 47 0.98 -17.65 -4.64
CA ASP A 47 -0.41 -18.06 -4.40
C ASP A 47 -1.30 -16.88 -4.00
N LEU A 48 -0.80 -16.00 -3.11
CA LEU A 48 -1.54 -14.79 -2.73
C LEU A 48 -1.62 -13.80 -3.88
N MET A 49 -0.57 -13.69 -4.69
CA MET A 49 -0.57 -12.89 -5.90
C MET A 49 -1.65 -13.38 -6.89
N GLY A 50 -1.74 -14.69 -7.11
CA GLY A 50 -2.77 -15.29 -7.95
C GLY A 50 -4.19 -15.04 -7.42
N GLN A 51 -4.42 -15.32 -6.14
CA GLN A 51 -5.74 -15.09 -5.51
C GLN A 51 -6.17 -13.62 -5.57
N LEU A 52 -5.22 -12.69 -5.41
CA LEU A 52 -5.51 -11.27 -5.52
C LEU A 52 -5.82 -10.87 -6.97
N GLY A 53 -5.09 -11.45 -7.95
CA GLY A 53 -5.38 -11.27 -9.38
C GLY A 53 -6.77 -11.79 -9.77
N ASP A 54 -7.13 -12.99 -9.32
CA ASP A 54 -8.46 -13.58 -9.48
C ASP A 54 -9.55 -12.70 -8.88
N THR A 55 -9.30 -12.12 -7.71
CA THR A 55 -10.24 -11.22 -7.04
C THR A 55 -10.40 -9.91 -7.80
N ILE A 56 -9.29 -9.30 -8.22
CA ILE A 56 -9.31 -8.01 -8.93
C ILE A 56 -9.89 -8.16 -10.34
N SER A 57 -9.67 -9.30 -11.01
CA SER A 57 -10.24 -9.57 -12.34
C SER A 57 -11.78 -9.61 -12.33
N GLN A 58 -12.42 -9.91 -11.20
CA GLN A 58 -13.88 -9.78 -11.05
C GLN A 58 -14.34 -8.32 -11.19
N GLY A 59 -13.49 -7.35 -10.89
CA GLY A 59 -13.75 -5.93 -11.13
C GLY A 59 -13.98 -5.62 -12.62
N CYS A 60 -13.42 -6.42 -13.53
CA CYS A 60 -13.69 -6.31 -14.96
C CYS A 60 -15.17 -6.53 -15.32
N ASP A 61 -15.96 -7.19 -14.47
CA ASP A 61 -17.38 -7.43 -14.73
C ASP A 61 -18.19 -6.13 -14.75
N GLN A 62 -17.64 -5.05 -14.20
CA GLN A 62 -18.18 -3.69 -14.32
C GLN A 62 -18.02 -3.08 -15.72
N VAL A 63 -17.19 -3.67 -16.58
CA VAL A 63 -16.98 -3.19 -17.95
C VAL A 63 -18.24 -3.50 -18.78
N PRO A 64 -18.96 -2.48 -19.31
CA PRO A 64 -20.25 -2.69 -19.97
C PRO A 64 -20.15 -3.50 -21.26
N ASN A 65 -19.06 -3.31 -22.01
CA ASN A 65 -18.82 -4.02 -23.26
C ASN A 65 -18.27 -5.43 -23.00
N GLU A 66 -18.93 -6.44 -23.57
CA GLU A 66 -18.59 -7.86 -23.35
C GLU A 66 -17.17 -8.21 -23.82
N LEU A 67 -16.76 -7.72 -24.99
CA LEU A 67 -15.43 -7.99 -25.53
C LEU A 67 -14.34 -7.36 -24.64
N GLN A 68 -14.54 -6.11 -24.22
CA GLN A 68 -13.61 -5.43 -23.32
C GLN A 68 -13.57 -6.06 -21.92
N ARG A 69 -14.71 -6.54 -21.40
CA ARG A 69 -14.77 -7.28 -20.14
C ARG A 69 -13.93 -8.55 -20.20
N ARG A 70 -14.09 -9.33 -21.27
CA ARG A 70 -13.30 -10.55 -21.47
C ARG A 70 -11.82 -10.26 -21.63
N ALA A 71 -11.48 -9.23 -22.41
CA ALA A 71 -10.09 -8.79 -22.56
C ALA A 71 -9.50 -8.33 -21.23
N CYS A 72 -10.23 -7.52 -20.46
CA CYS A 72 -9.83 -7.06 -19.13
C CYS A 72 -9.52 -8.23 -18.21
N ARG A 73 -10.42 -9.23 -18.12
CA ARG A 73 -10.20 -10.43 -17.29
C ARG A 73 -8.92 -11.15 -17.68
N ILE A 74 -8.77 -11.51 -18.96
CA ILE A 74 -7.59 -12.25 -19.44
C ILE A 74 -6.32 -11.44 -19.22
N THR A 75 -6.33 -10.15 -19.56
CA THR A 75 -5.16 -9.29 -19.40
C THR A 75 -4.76 -9.15 -17.94
N LEU A 76 -5.71 -8.93 -17.02
CA LEU A 76 -5.40 -8.85 -15.60
C LEU A 76 -4.94 -10.18 -15.04
N ASP A 77 -5.56 -11.30 -15.41
CA ASP A 77 -5.18 -12.63 -14.93
C ASP A 77 -3.73 -12.98 -15.35
N ASP A 78 -3.40 -12.81 -16.64
CA ASP A 78 -2.09 -13.12 -17.19
C ASP A 78 -0.99 -12.14 -16.72
N ASN A 79 -1.34 -10.91 -16.37
CA ASN A 79 -0.39 -9.82 -16.11
C ASN A 79 -0.57 -9.17 -14.74
N PHE A 80 -1.27 -9.82 -13.81
CA PHE A 80 -1.57 -9.23 -12.50
C PHE A 80 -0.31 -8.77 -11.75
N PRO A 81 0.80 -9.54 -11.71
CA PRO A 81 2.02 -9.09 -11.04
C PRO A 81 2.58 -7.79 -11.62
N LEU A 82 2.54 -7.64 -12.96
CA LEU A 82 2.99 -6.44 -13.65
C LEU A 82 2.04 -5.27 -13.40
N PHE A 83 0.72 -5.52 -13.44
CA PHE A 83 -0.29 -4.53 -13.10
C PHE A 83 -0.07 -3.99 -11.68
N LEU A 84 0.08 -4.87 -10.69
CA LEU A 84 0.29 -4.48 -9.30
C LEU A 84 1.61 -3.71 -9.12
N GLN A 85 2.69 -4.15 -9.77
CA GLN A 85 3.97 -3.43 -9.72
C GLN A 85 3.84 -2.00 -10.27
N ASN A 86 3.19 -1.84 -11.42
CA ASN A 86 2.97 -0.53 -12.02
C ASN A 86 2.02 0.33 -11.19
N PHE A 87 0.97 -0.27 -10.61
CA PHE A 87 0.03 0.40 -9.74
C PHE A 87 0.74 1.00 -8.53
N LEU A 88 1.62 0.25 -7.86
CA LEU A 88 2.38 0.70 -6.69
C LEU A 88 3.40 1.82 -6.98
N GLN A 89 3.75 2.01 -8.25
CA GLN A 89 4.66 3.06 -8.70
C GLN A 89 3.94 4.34 -9.17
N GLN A 90 2.62 4.34 -9.26
CA GLN A 90 1.87 5.54 -9.63
C GLN A 90 1.94 6.62 -8.54
N PRO A 91 1.95 7.91 -8.91
CA PRO A 91 1.72 8.99 -7.95
C PRO A 91 0.35 8.81 -7.29
N GLY A 92 0.26 8.96 -5.95
CA GLY A 92 -0.98 8.77 -5.20
C GLY A 92 -1.20 7.36 -4.65
N THR A 93 -0.46 6.35 -5.12
CA THR A 93 -0.55 4.97 -4.63
C THR A 93 0.68 4.55 -3.83
N THR A 94 1.67 5.45 -3.69
CA THR A 94 2.80 5.23 -2.79
C THR A 94 2.29 5.11 -1.36
N SER A 95 2.99 4.35 -0.50
CA SER A 95 2.59 4.22 0.90
C SER A 95 2.50 5.57 1.61
N GLY A 96 3.30 6.56 1.20
CA GLY A 96 3.23 7.93 1.72
C GLY A 96 1.95 8.65 1.32
N ASP A 97 1.62 8.65 0.03
CA ASP A 97 0.42 9.32 -0.49
C ASP A 97 -0.85 8.62 0.00
N PHE A 98 -0.86 7.28 0.00
CA PHE A 98 -2.00 6.49 0.46
C PHE A 98 -2.29 6.71 1.95
N CYS A 99 -1.26 6.76 2.79
CA CYS A 99 -1.44 7.06 4.21
C CYS A 99 -1.90 8.50 4.46
N LYS A 100 -1.52 9.43 3.58
CA LYS A 100 -2.00 10.82 3.62
C LYS A 100 -3.48 10.92 3.25
N ASP A 101 -3.88 10.23 2.19
CA ASP A 101 -5.28 10.19 1.75
C ASP A 101 -6.20 9.55 2.79
N MET A 102 -5.68 8.62 3.60
CA MET A 102 -6.40 8.03 4.74
C MET A 102 -6.40 8.90 6.01
N GLY A 103 -5.69 10.03 6.03
CA GLY A 103 -5.59 10.93 7.19
C GLY A 103 -4.76 10.37 8.34
N TYR A 104 -3.79 9.50 8.04
CA TYR A 104 -2.75 9.05 8.98
C TYR A 104 -1.44 9.84 8.81
N CYS A 105 -1.32 10.57 7.70
CA CYS A 105 -0.32 11.56 7.35
C CYS A 105 -1.05 12.72 6.61
#